data_AF-A0A662HCF6-F1
#
_entry.id   AF-A0A662HCF6-F1
#
_cell.length_a   1.000
_cell.length_b   1.000
_cell.length_c   1.000
_cell.angle_alpha   90.00
_cell.angle_beta   90.00
_cell.angle_gamma   90.00
#
_symmetry.space_group_name_H-M   'P 1'
#
loop_
_entity.id
_entity.type
_entity.pdbx_description
1 polymer ?
#
loop_
_entity_poly.entity_id
_entity_poly.type
_entity_poly.pdbx_seq_one_letter_code
_entity_poly.pdbx_strand_id
1 'polypeptide(L)' 'MSSVRAAVVEKPGVVRVREVPDPKVENEYELLVKVKRAAICRHPDYELWKGLRPPVKDGWAEADY' A
#
# COMPACT_ATOMS: atom_id res chain seq x y z
N MET A 1 11.14 7.21 -16.14
CA MET A 1 9.84 6.76 -15.61
C MET A 1 9.50 7.69 -14.46
N SER A 2 8.26 8.18 -14.36
CA SER A 2 7.84 9.00 -13.22
C SER A 2 7.54 8.11 -11.99
N SER A 3 7.75 8.64 -10.79
CA SER A 3 7.59 7.96 -9.51
C SER A 3 6.80 8.81 -8.52
N VAL A 4 6.11 8.13 -7.60
CA VAL A 4 5.44 8.74 -6.45
C VAL A 4 6.02 8.22 -5.15
N ARG A 5 5.98 9.06 -4.09
CA ARG A 5 6.31 8.60 -2.73
C ARG A 5 5.10 7.94 -2.09
N ALA A 6 5.28 6.72 -1.59
CA ALA A 6 4.26 5.95 -0.90
C ALA A 6 4.81 5.30 0.38
N ALA A 7 3.93 5.09 1.37
CA ALA A 7 4.20 4.19 2.49
C ALA A 7 3.87 2.76 2.06
N VAL A 8 4.84 1.86 2.17
CA VAL A 8 4.76 0.48 1.68
C VAL A 8 5.08 -0.48 2.81
N VAL A 9 4.27 -1.53 2.94
CA VAL A 9 4.59 -2.69 3.80
C VAL A 9 5.44 -3.65 2.96
N GLU A 10 6.74 -3.75 3.25
CA GLU A 10 7.64 -4.62 2.48
C GLU A 10 7.51 -6.08 2.92
N LYS A 11 7.26 -6.29 4.21
CA LYS A 11 6.99 -7.57 4.86
C LYS A 11 6.35 -7.31 6.23
N PRO A 12 5.78 -8.32 6.91
CA PRO A 12 5.20 -8.13 8.24
C PRO A 12 6.16 -7.36 9.17
N GLY A 13 5.68 -6.26 9.75
CA GLY A 13 6.44 -5.44 10.69
C GLY A 13 7.42 -4.44 10.07
N VAL A 14 7.50 -4.37 8.73
CA VAL A 14 8.41 -3.46 8.02
C VAL A 14 7.61 -2.53 7.11
N VAL A 15 7.43 -1.30 7.58
CA VAL A 15 6.80 -0.21 6.81
C VAL A 15 7.87 0.82 6.43
N ARG A 16 7.97 1.15 5.14
CA ARG A 16 8.93 2.15 4.63
C ARG A 16 8.24 3.15 3.72
N VAL A 17 8.72 4.39 3.75
CA VAL A 17 8.40 5.38 2.72
C VAL A 17 9.45 5.27 1.62
N ARG A 18 9.02 4.98 0.39
CA ARG A 18 9.91 4.86 -0.76
C ARG A 18 9.26 5.40 -2.03
N GLU A 19 10.07 5.60 -3.06
CA GLU A 19 9.55 5.84 -4.40
C GLU A 19 9.01 4.54 -4.99
N VAL A 20 7.83 4.63 -5.60
CA VAL A 20 7.19 3.55 -6.34
C VAL A 20 6.81 4.07 -7.72
N PRO A 21 6.65 3.19 -8.73
CA PRO A 21 6.18 3.61 -10.04
C PRO A 21 4.84 4.34 -9.95
N ASP A 22 4.67 5.36 -10.79
CA ASP A 22 3.37 6.01 -10.91
C ASP A 22 2.30 4.99 -11.34
N PRO A 23 1.17 4.89 -10.60
CA PRO A 23 0.08 4.00 -10.96
C PRO A 23 -0.54 4.43 -12.30
N LYS A 24 -0.97 3.44 -13.08
CA LYS A 24 -1.63 3.64 -14.37
C LYS A 24 -3.07 3.17 -14.28
N VAL A 25 -3.93 3.81 -15.07
CA VAL A 25 -5.30 3.36 -15.32
C VAL A 25 -5.22 2.30 -16.42
N GLU A 26 -5.62 1.07 -16.12
CA GLU A 26 -5.53 -0.07 -17.04
C GLU A 26 -6.84 -0.33 -17.81
N ASN A 27 -7.97 0.13 -17.28
CA ASN A 27 -9.29 -0.03 -17.90
C ASN A 27 -10.25 1.13 -17.58
N GLU A 28 -11.42 1.13 -18.20
CA GLU A 28 -12.43 2.21 -18.11
C GLU A 28 -13.10 2.35 -16.73
N TYR A 29 -12.94 1.37 -15.83
CA TYR A 29 -13.55 1.37 -14.50
C TYR A 29 -12.61 1.89 -13.40
N GLU A 30 -11.39 2.31 -13.76
CA GLU A 30 -10.38 2.79 -12.81
C GLU A 30 -10.27 4.32 -12.78
N LEU A 31 -9.94 4.86 -11.60
CA LEU A 31 -9.72 6.29 -11.40
C LEU A 31 -8.36 6.52 -10.72
N LEU A 32 -7.56 7.42 -11.30
CA LEU A 32 -6.32 7.88 -10.68
C LEU A 32 -6.62 9.05 -9.73
N VAL A 33 -6.43 8.83 -8.43
CA VAL A 33 -6.75 9.81 -7.38
C VAL A 33 -5.48 10.32 -6.69
N LYS A 34 -5.29 11.64 -6.69
CA LYS A 34 -4.27 12.28 -5.85
C LYS A 34 -4.76 12.37 -4.40
N VAL A 35 -4.26 11.48 -3.55
CA VAL A 35 -4.59 11.47 -2.12
C VAL A 35 -4.12 12.75 -1.44
N LYS A 36 -5.06 13.54 -0.91
CA LYS A 36 -4.73 14.74 -0.11
C LYS A 36 -4.45 14.42 1.35
N ARG A 37 -5.22 13.47 1.91
CA ARG A 37 -5.13 12.99 3.30
C ARG A 37 -5.63 11.55 3.34
N ALA A 38 -4.99 10.72 4.14
CA ALA A 38 -5.43 9.37 4.50
C ALA A 38 -5.25 9.20 6.02
N ALA A 39 -6.22 8.59 6.68
CA ALA A 39 -6.14 8.31 8.10
C ALA A 39 -5.51 6.94 8.33
N ILE A 40 -4.89 6.78 9.51
CA ILE A 40 -4.40 5.48 9.99
C ILE A 40 -5.53 4.84 10.80
N CYS A 41 -5.89 3.62 10.46
CA CYS A 41 -6.85 2.83 11.22
C CYS A 41 -6.14 2.09 12.35
N ARG A 42 -6.66 2.20 13.58
CA ARG A 42 -6.02 1.64 14.78
C ARG A 42 -5.81 0.13 14.71
N HIS A 43 -6.65 -0.60 14.00
CA HIS A 43 -6.60 -2.07 14.00
C HIS A 43 -5.72 -2.61 12.85
N PRO A 44 -6.08 -2.50 11.56
CA PRO A 44 -5.33 -3.13 10.47
C PRO A 44 -3.92 -2.54 10.29
N ASP A 45 -3.76 -1.22 10.34
CA ASP A 45 -2.44 -0.61 10.13
C ASP A 45 -1.49 -0.90 11.29
N TYR A 46 -2.04 -1.00 12.51
CA TYR A 46 -1.26 -1.41 13.68
C TYR A 46 -0.79 -2.86 13.56
N GLU A 47 -1.65 -3.78 13.13
CA GLU A 47 -1.27 -5.18 12.92
C GLU A 47 -0.21 -5.33 11.83
N LEU A 48 -0.34 -4.60 10.71
CA LEU A 48 0.67 -4.56 9.66
C LEU A 48 2.01 -4.02 10.18
N TRP A 49 1.97 -2.93 10.95
CA TRP A 49 3.14 -2.34 11.57
C TRP A 49 3.80 -3.23 12.64
N LYS A 50 3.01 -4.03 13.37
CA LYS A 50 3.51 -5.01 14.34
C LYS A 50 3.91 -6.34 13.70
N GLY A 51 3.59 -6.56 12.43
CA GLY A 51 3.82 -7.83 11.74
C GLY A 51 2.92 -8.97 12.22
N LEU A 52 1.77 -8.65 12.80
CA LEU A 52 0.76 -9.62 13.25
C LEU A 52 -0.13 -10.11 12.12
N ARG A 53 -0.17 -9.36 11.02
CA ARG A 53 -0.98 -9.65 9.85
C ARG A 53 -0.10 -9.68 8.60
N PRO A 54 -0.25 -10.68 7.71
CA PRO A 54 0.43 -10.66 6.43
C PRO A 54 -0.09 -9.49 5.57
N PRO A 55 0.79 -8.77 4.85
CA PRO A 55 0.35 -7.79 3.87
C PRO A 55 -0.48 -8.49 2.79
N VAL A 56 -1.49 -7.78 2.27
CA VAL A 56 -2.32 -8.27 1.17
C VAL A 56 -1.87 -7.68 -0.16
N LYS A 57 -1.87 -8.51 -1.20
CA LYS A 57 -1.77 -8.11 -2.60
C LYS A 57 -3.18 -7.98 -3.18
N ASP A 58 -3.41 -6.92 -3.94
CA ASP A 58 -4.66 -6.64 -4.67
C ASP A 58 -5.93 -6.67 -3.79
N GLY A 59 -5.78 -6.36 -2.49
CA GLY A 59 -6.88 -6.26 -1.53
C GLY A 59 -7.41 -7.59 -0.97
N TRP A 60 -7.01 -8.74 -1.50
CA TRP A 60 -7.64 -10.04 -1.15
C TRP A 60 -6.68 -11.21 -0.94
N ALA A 61 -5.50 -11.24 -1.57
CA ALA A 61 -4.56 -12.35 -1.44
C ALA A 61 -3.42 -12.01 -0.47
N GLU A 62 -2.86 -12.98 0.25
CA GLU A 62 -1.61 -12.74 0.98
C GLU A 62 -0.49 -12.44 -0.03
N ALA A 63 0.37 -11.46 0.29
CA ALA A 63 1.52 -11.16 -0.54
C ALA A 63 2.62 -12.20 -0.29
N ASP A 64 3.06 -12.87 -1.36
CA ASP A 64 4.27 -13.69 -1.33
C ASP A 64 5.48 -12.78 -1.11
N TYR A 65 6.18 -12.94 0.01
CA TYR A 65 7.40 -12.19 0.35
C TYR A 65 8.65 -13.06 0.26
#